data_AF-A0A432QEV0-F1
#
_entry.id   AF-A0A432QEV0-F1
#
_cell.length_a   1.000
_cell.length_b   1.000
_cell.length_c   1.000
_cell.angle_alpha   90.00
_cell.angle_beta   90.00
_cell.angle_gamma   90.00
#
_symmetry.space_group_name_H-M   'P 1'
#
loop_
_entity.id
_entity.type
_entity.pdbx_description
1 polymer ?
#
loop_
_entity_poly.entity_id
_entity_poly.type
_entity_poly.pdbx_seq_one_letter_code
_entity_poly.pdbx_strand_id
1 'polypeptide(L)' 'MSENKIVTVRGKDENGLRLTSKIFEEEVRGAAAGASELILESFGQHNIGLRLGSVDAPITLRVTGPAGQRLGCMG' A
#
# COMPACT_ATOMS: atom_id res chain seq x y z
N MET A 1 10.94 16.30 15.05
CA MET A 1 9.48 16.23 14.82
C MET A 1 9.29 15.89 13.36
N SER A 2 9.23 14.60 13.06
CA SER A 2 9.17 14.10 11.69
C SER A 2 7.76 14.38 11.15
N GLU A 3 7.64 15.13 10.06
CA GLU A 3 6.37 15.31 9.36
C GLU A 3 5.79 13.93 9.04
N ASN A 4 4.63 13.63 9.62
CA ASN A 4 3.96 12.35 9.41
C ASN A 4 3.37 12.39 8.00
N LYS A 5 4.15 11.97 7.00
CA LYS A 5 3.74 12.02 5.60
C LYS A 5 2.82 10.83 5.32
N ILE A 6 1.54 11.14 5.19
CA ILE A 6 0.49 10.18 4.83
C ILE A 6 0.36 10.18 3.31
N VAL A 7 0.52 9.02 2.67
CA VAL A 7 0.37 8.88 1.21
C VAL A 7 -0.76 7.89 0.90
N THR A 8 -1.63 8.26 -0.04
CA THR A 8 -2.71 7.39 -0.51
C THR A 8 -2.35 6.77 -1.85
N VAL A 9 -2.45 5.45 -1.95
CA VAL A 9 -2.21 4.68 -3.18
C VAL A 9 -3.52 4.03 -3.60
N ARG A 10 -3.95 4.31 -4.83
CA ARG A 10 -5.20 3.81 -5.39
C ARG A 10 -4.96 2.55 -6.21
N GLY A 11 -5.78 1.53 -6.03
CA GLY A 11 -5.79 0.30 -6.83
C GLY A 11 -6.44 0.44 -8.20
N LYS A 12 -6.66 1.67 -8.67
CA LYS A 12 -7.26 2.01 -9.95
C LYS A 12 -6.41 3.07 -10.66
N ASP A 13 -6.38 3.01 -11.98
CA ASP A 13 -5.80 4.06 -12.82
C ASP A 13 -6.73 5.28 -12.96
N GLU A 14 -6.30 6.27 -13.73
CA GLU A 14 -7.07 7.50 -14.03
C GLU A 14 -8.36 7.21 -14.81
N ASN A 15 -8.44 6.07 -15.51
CA ASN A 15 -9.62 5.62 -16.25
C ASN A 15 -10.58 4.81 -15.36
N GLY A 16 -10.25 4.61 -14.08
CA GLY A 16 -11.03 3.80 -13.14
C GLY A 16 -10.86 2.28 -13.31
N LEU A 17 -9.93 1.84 -14.16
CA LEU A 17 -9.61 0.44 -14.38
C LEU A 17 -8.75 -0.08 -13.24
N ARG A 18 -8.98 -1.34 -12.86
CA ARG A 18 -8.24 -2.01 -11.79
C ARG A 18 -6.77 -2.14 -12.17
N LEU A 19 -5.87 -1.66 -11.30
CA LEU A 19 -4.44 -1.90 -11.44
C LEU A 19 -4.13 -3.39 -11.27
N THR A 20 -3.12 -3.86 -12.00
CA THR A 20 -2.57 -5.19 -11.74
C THR A 20 -1.89 -5.22 -10.37
N SER A 21 -1.81 -6.40 -9.75
CA SER A 21 -1.13 -6.54 -8.45
C SER A 21 0.32 -6.05 -8.50
N LYS A 22 1.02 -6.29 -9.62
CA LYS A 22 2.40 -5.84 -9.83
C LYS A 22 2.52 -4.31 -9.83
N ILE A 23 1.69 -3.63 -10.61
CA ILE A 23 1.72 -2.16 -10.68
C ILE A 23 1.34 -1.56 -9.33
N PHE A 24 0.28 -2.08 -8.71
CA PHE A 24 -0.12 -1.62 -7.38
C PHE A 24 1.00 -1.80 -6.35
N GLU A 25 1.71 -2.92 -6.40
CA GLU A 25 2.86 -3.18 -5.53
C GLU A 25 3.99 -2.16 -5.72
N GLU A 26 4.35 -1.86 -6.96
CA GLU A 26 5.40 -0.90 -7.31
C GLU A 26 5.05 0.51 -6.79
N GLU A 27 3.80 0.95 -6.97
CA GLU A 27 3.30 2.23 -6.44
C GLU A 27 3.36 2.30 -4.91
N VAL A 28 2.93 1.22 -4.23
CA VAL A 28 3.00 1.13 -2.76
C VAL A 28 4.43 1.21 -2.26
N ARG A 29 5.38 0.55 -2.93
CA ARG A 29 6.80 0.60 -2.54
C ARG A 29 7.40 1.99 -2.74
N GLY A 30 7.06 2.66 -3.84
CA GLY A 30 7.48 4.04 -4.11
C GLY A 30 6.93 5.00 -3.05
N ALA A 31 5.65 4.86 -2.69
CA ALA A 31 5.02 5.66 -1.64
C ALA A 31 5.65 5.40 -0.25
N ALA A 32 5.95 4.14 0.07
CA ALA A 32 6.52 3.75 1.35
C ALA A 32 7.90 4.36 1.63
N ALA A 33 8.70 4.63 0.60
CA ALA A 33 10.07 5.12 0.76
C ALA A 33 10.17 6.50 1.43
N GLY A 34 9.08 7.29 1.43
CA GLY A 34 9.04 8.61 2.05
C GLY A 34 7.84 8.84 2.96
N ALA A 35 7.05 7.81 3.25
CA ALA A 35 5.83 7.91 4.03
C ALA A 35 5.95 7.20 5.36
N SER A 36 5.36 7.78 6.40
CA SER A 36 5.22 7.15 7.73
C SER A 36 3.92 6.35 7.82
N GLU A 37 2.96 6.66 6.94
CA GLU A 37 1.65 6.03 6.87
C GLU A 37 1.17 5.94 5.41
N LEU A 38 0.60 4.79 5.05
CA LEU A 38 0.04 4.54 3.73
C LEU A 38 -1.43 4.16 3.82
N ILE A 39 -2.24 4.78 2.97
CA ILE A 39 -3.64 4.41 2.76
C ILE A 39 -3.75 3.70 1.41
N LEU A 40 -4.10 2.42 1.45
CA LEU A 40 -4.20 1.54 0.28
C LEU A 40 -5.68 1.37 -0.09
N GLU A 41 -6.12 2.03 -1.15
CA GLU A 41 -7.47 1.84 -1.68
C GLU A 41 -7.48 0.63 -2.62
N SER A 42 -7.76 -0.53 -2.06
CA SER A 42 -7.75 -1.80 -2.79
C SER A 42 -9.06 -2.03 -3.54
N PHE A 43 -8.95 -2.60 -4.75
CA PHE A 43 -10.08 -2.96 -5.59
C PHE A 43 -9.97 -4.41 -6.07
N GLY A 44 -10.26 -5.37 -5.19
CA GLY A 44 -10.22 -6.80 -5.51
C GLY A 44 -8.87 -7.44 -5.15
N GLN A 45 -8.45 -8.50 -5.83
CA GLN A 45 -7.24 -9.22 -5.46
C GLN A 45 -5.96 -8.45 -5.85
N HIS A 46 -5.43 -7.66 -4.91
CA HIS A 46 -4.15 -6.96 -5.09
C HIS A 46 -2.96 -7.65 -4.39
N ASN A 47 -3.17 -8.77 -3.68
CA ASN A 47 -2.12 -9.54 -3.02
C ASN A 47 -1.14 -8.67 -2.21
N ILE A 48 -1.68 -7.88 -1.29
CA ILE A 48 -0.93 -6.93 -0.45
C ILE A 48 -0.10 -7.69 0.60
N GLY A 49 1.02 -8.28 0.17
CA GLY A 49 1.97 -9.06 0.98
C GLY A 49 3.36 -8.44 0.98
N LEU A 50 3.43 -7.13 1.24
CA LEU A 50 4.66 -6.35 1.14
C LEU A 50 5.30 -6.14 2.49
N ARG A 51 6.59 -6.45 2.58
CA ARG A 51 7.42 -6.00 3.71
C ARG A 51 7.79 -4.53 3.47
N LEU A 52 7.21 -3.65 4.29
CA LEU A 52 7.41 -2.20 4.24
C LEU A 52 7.93 -1.72 5.60
N GLY A 53 8.82 -0.74 5.58
CA GLY A 53 9.47 -0.20 6.77
C GLY A 53 10.52 -1.14 7.37
N SER A 54 11.03 -0.75 8.55
CA SER A 54 11.95 -1.53 9.37
C SER A 54 11.47 -1.53 10.82
N VAL A 55 12.13 -2.30 11.69
CA VAL A 55 11.82 -2.30 13.14
C VAL A 55 12.00 -0.90 13.74
N ASP A 56 13.01 -0.17 13.27
CA ASP A 56 13.33 1.18 13.75
C ASP A 56 12.45 2.27 13.12
N ALA A 57 11.83 1.98 11.98
CA ALA A 57 10.95 2.88 11.23
C ALA A 57 9.72 2.11 10.72
N PRO A 58 8.76 1.78 11.61
CA PRO A 58 7.54 1.08 11.23
C PRO A 58 6.67 1.98 10.36
N ILE A 59 6.05 1.38 9.33
CA ILE A 59 5.08 2.07 8.47
C ILE A 59 3.68 1.61 8.84
N THR A 60 2.79 2.58 9.08
CA THR A 60 1.38 2.29 9.34
C THR A 60 0.66 2.05 8.01
N LEU A 61 -0.04 0.92 7.87
CA LEU A 61 -0.85 0.60 6.70
C LEU A 61 -2.34 0.66 7.06
N ARG A 62 -3.09 1.47 6.33
CA ARG A 62 -4.56 1.44 6.32
C ARG A 62 -5.02 0.92 4.97
N VAL A 63 -5.88 -0.09 4.97
CA VAL A 63 -6.42 -0.63 3.71
C VAL A 63 -7.92 -0.40 3.68
N THR A 64 -8.39 0.20 2.59
CA THR A 64 -9.81 0.41 2.31
C THR A 64 -10.21 -0.44 1.11
N GLY A 65 -11.45 -0.93 1.09
CA GLY A 65 -11.94 -1.82 0.04
C GLY A 65 -11.53 -3.29 0.19
N PRO A 66 -11.84 -4.13 -0.81
CA PRO A 66 -11.55 -5.56 -0.77
C PRO A 66 -10.04 -5.82 -0.94
N ALA A 67 -9.36 -6.20 0.14
CA ALA A 67 -7.91 -6.43 0.14
C ALA A 67 -7.46 -7.78 -0.47
N GLY A 68 -8.40 -8.71 -0.66
CA GLY A 68 -8.11 -10.10 -1.06
C GLY A 68 -7.54 -10.95 0.08
N GLN A 69 -7.04 -12.14 -0.24
CA GLN A 69 -6.68 -13.19 0.75
C GLN A 69 -5.33 -12.98 1.46
N ARG A 70 -4.43 -12.15 0.92
CA ARG A 70 -3.02 -12.07 1.37
C ARG A 70 -2.65 -10.85 2.24
N LEU A 71 -3.63 -10.08 2.71
CA LEU A 71 -3.35 -8.97 3.61
C LEU A 71 -2.73 -9.50 4.92
N GLY A 72 -1.51 -9.08 5.25
CA GLY A 72 -0.86 -9.43 6.52
C GLY A 72 -0.02 -10.71 6.52
N CYS A 73 0.22 -11.34 5.36
CA CYS A 73 1.27 -12.36 5.22
C CYS A 73 2.67 -11.69 5.23
N MET A 74 3.04 -11.15 6.38
CA MET A 74 4.31 -10.46 6.62
C MET A 74 5.35 -11.50 7.09
N GLY A 75 6.03 -12.13 6.14
CA GLY A 75 7.18 -13.02 6.39
C GLY A 75 8.46 -12.27 6.76
#